data_AF-A0A951E2M1-F1
#
_entry.id   AF-A0A951E2M1-F1
#
_cell.length_a   1.000
_cell.length_b   1.000
_cell.length_c   1.000
_cell.angle_alpha   90.00
_cell.angle_beta   90.00
_cell.angle_gamma   90.00
#
_symmetry.space_group_name_H-M   'P 1'
#
loop_
_entity.id
_entity.type
_entity.pdbx_description
1 polymer ?
#
loop_
_entity_poly.entity_id
_entity_poly.type
_entity_poly.pdbx_seq_one_letter_code
_entity_poly.pdbx_strand_id
1 'polypeptide(L)'
;MDNETRYRDLIEALRARLGPNGVLTDPADTAPYCEDWRRLYRGRTPAVLRPATTAEVADAVKLCAERGVPIVPQGGNTSMVGGAAVSVVGSEGTLGIITVAVLKLFPRPRGTAVALCAVASPEAALDLFNRLQQHDAAAIQAYEYMSRAGIDLVLRYIPGAALPI
;
A
#
# COMPACT_ATOMS: atom_id res chain seq x y z
N MET A 1 22.71 20.14 8.24
CA MET A 1 22.65 19.69 6.83
C MET A 1 21.31 20.19 6.31
N ASP A 2 21.28 20.99 5.25
CA ASP A 2 20.00 21.37 4.66
C ASP A 2 19.31 20.14 4.05
N ASN A 3 17.99 20.24 3.85
CA ASN A 3 17.19 19.11 3.40
C ASN A 3 17.58 18.67 1.98
N GLU A 4 18.04 19.60 1.14
CA GLU A 4 18.40 19.37 -0.25
C GLU A 4 19.68 18.51 -0.38
N THR A 5 20.67 18.79 0.46
CA THR A 5 21.91 18.02 0.58
C THR A 5 21.63 16.63 1.14
N ARG A 6 20.78 16.53 2.17
CA ARG A 6 20.35 15.25 2.75
C ARG A 6 19.67 14.34 1.73
N TYR A 7 18.80 14.89 0.88
CA TYR A 7 18.13 14.11 -0.18
C TYR A 7 19.07 13.72 -1.30
N ARG A 8 20.00 14.60 -1.69
CA ARG A 8 21.01 14.32 -2.71
C ARG A 8 21.89 13.12 -2.32
N ASP A 9 22.44 13.14 -1.11
CA ASP A 9 23.30 12.07 -0.60
C ASP A 9 22.55 10.73 -0.49
N LEU A 10 21.29 10.75 -0.07
CA LEU A 10 20.45 9.55 -0.02
C LEU A 10 20.17 9.01 -1.43
N ILE A 11 19.82 9.87 -2.39
CA ILE A 11 19.54 9.48 -3.77
C ILE A 11 20.76 8.81 -4.42
N GLU A 12 21.97 9.33 -4.19
CA GLU A 12 23.20 8.72 -4.68
C GLU A 12 23.45 7.34 -4.06
N ALA A 13 23.29 7.22 -2.74
CA ALA A 13 23.43 5.94 -2.04
C ALA A 13 22.41 4.90 -2.56
N LEU A 14 21.17 5.32 -2.84
CA LEU A 14 20.12 4.46 -3.38
C LEU A 14 20.42 4.06 -4.83
N ARG A 15 20.93 4.96 -5.68
CA ARG A 15 21.35 4.63 -7.05
C ARG A 15 22.45 3.57 -7.08
N ALA A 16 23.39 3.63 -6.12
CA ALA A 16 24.43 2.62 -5.99
C ALA A 16 23.89 1.22 -5.65
N ARG A 17 22.73 1.12 -4.98
CA ARG A 17 22.09 -0.15 -4.61
C ARG A 17 21.08 -0.67 -5.63
N LEU A 18 20.27 0.23 -6.17
CA LEU A 18 19.13 -0.10 -7.05
C LEU A 18 19.49 -0.04 -8.54
N GLY A 19 20.70 0.43 -8.87
CA GLY A 19 21.14 0.65 -10.23
C GLY A 19 20.50 1.88 -10.90
N PRO A 20 20.89 2.18 -12.14
CA PRO A 20 20.51 3.41 -12.84
C PRO A 20 19.01 3.54 -13.09
N ASN A 21 18.31 2.42 -13.27
CA ASN A 21 16.86 2.40 -13.49
C ASN A 21 16.06 2.31 -12.18
N GLY A 22 16.72 2.08 -11.04
CA GLY A 22 16.08 1.88 -9.75
C GLY A 22 15.73 3.16 -9.02
N VAL A 23 16.10 4.34 -9.53
CA VAL A 23 15.78 5.64 -8.90
C VAL A 23 15.42 6.68 -9.96
N LEU A 24 14.18 7.13 -9.96
CA LEU A 24 13.69 8.22 -10.79
C LEU A 24 13.76 9.53 -10.00
N THR A 25 14.32 10.58 -10.60
CA THR A 25 14.39 11.93 -10.01
C THR A 25 13.84 13.01 -10.93
N ASP A 26 13.60 12.69 -12.20
CA ASP A 26 13.04 13.65 -13.14
C ASP A 26 11.58 13.95 -12.74
N PRO A 27 11.17 15.23 -12.63
CA PRO A 27 9.79 15.59 -12.38
C PRO A 27 8.78 14.94 -13.35
N ALA A 28 9.13 14.77 -14.62
CA ALA A 28 8.27 14.13 -15.61
C ALA A 28 8.08 12.64 -15.34
N ASP A 29 9.13 11.96 -14.86
CA ASP A 29 9.09 10.53 -14.54
C ASP A 29 8.43 10.24 -13.18
N THR A 30 8.51 11.19 -12.24
CA THR A 30 7.94 11.04 -10.89
C THR A 30 6.47 11.47 -10.81
N ALA A 31 6.01 12.34 -11.72
CA ALA A 31 4.65 12.87 -11.72
C ALA A 31 3.53 11.79 -11.73
N PRO A 32 3.61 10.69 -12.52
CA PRO A 32 2.58 9.65 -12.52
C PRO A 32 2.38 8.94 -11.17
N TYR A 33 3.37 9.04 -10.28
CA TYR A 33 3.36 8.43 -8.96
C TYR A 33 2.91 9.41 -7.86
N CYS A 34 2.78 10.69 -8.22
CA CYS A 34 2.34 11.74 -7.31
C CYS A 34 0.84 12.04 -7.44
N GLU A 35 0.14 11.36 -8.36
CA GLU A 35 -1.29 11.50 -8.60
C GLU A 35 -2.00 10.15 -8.46
N ASP A 36 -3.19 10.16 -7.86
CA ASP A 36 -4.07 8.99 -7.89
C ASP A 36 -4.85 8.90 -9.21
N TRP A 37 -5.44 7.74 -9.50
CA TRP A 37 -6.21 7.52 -10.74
C TRP A 37 -7.42 8.45 -10.89
N ARG A 38 -7.98 8.96 -9.77
CA ARG A 38 -9.09 9.94 -9.76
C ARG A 38 -8.59 11.38 -9.89
N ARG A 39 -7.29 11.62 -9.80
CA ARG A 39 -6.63 12.94 -9.81
C ARG A 39 -7.16 13.88 -8.72
N LEU A 40 -7.63 13.33 -7.61
CA LEU A 40 -8.12 14.09 -6.46
C LEU A 40 -6.98 14.41 -5.49
N TYR A 41 -5.96 13.57 -5.44
CA TYR A 41 -4.80 13.75 -4.58
C TYR A 41 -3.56 13.99 -5.44
N ARG A 42 -2.89 15.12 -5.19
CA ARG A 42 -1.63 15.48 -5.83
C ARG A 42 -0.59 15.81 -4.77
N GLY A 43 0.62 15.30 -4.93
CA GLY A 43 1.76 15.84 -4.22
C GLY A 43 3.04 15.77 -5.00
N ARG A 44 4.17 15.61 -4.32
CA ARG A 44 5.52 15.69 -4.88
C ARG A 44 6.45 14.79 -4.10
N THR A 45 7.41 14.19 -4.80
CA THR A 45 8.51 13.44 -4.21
C THR A 45 9.84 13.87 -4.82
N PRO A 46 10.94 13.92 -4.04
CA PRO A 46 12.29 14.13 -4.57
C PRO A 46 12.81 12.94 -5.39
N ALA A 47 12.26 11.73 -5.18
CA ALA A 47 12.56 10.58 -6.02
C ALA A 47 11.52 9.45 -5.90
N VAL A 48 11.49 8.57 -6.91
CA VAL A 48 10.75 7.32 -6.90
C VAL A 48 11.72 6.15 -7.01
N LEU A 49 11.68 5.22 -6.05
CA LEU A 49 12.52 4.03 -6.07
C LEU A 49 11.81 2.89 -6.80
N ARG A 50 12.55 2.16 -7.63
CA ARG A 50 12.07 1.00 -8.40
C ARG A 50 12.92 -0.25 -8.16
N PRO A 51 12.99 -0.75 -6.92
CA PRO A 51 13.77 -1.95 -6.61
C PRO A 51 13.22 -3.16 -7.38
N ALA A 52 14.12 -3.93 -8.00
CA ALA A 52 13.84 -5.12 -8.80
C ALA A 52 13.67 -6.38 -7.95
N THR A 53 14.22 -6.38 -6.73
CA THR A 53 14.28 -7.55 -5.85
C THR A 53 13.90 -7.20 -4.42
N THR A 54 13.47 -8.19 -3.63
CA THR A 54 13.18 -8.00 -2.20
C THR A 54 14.41 -7.58 -1.39
N ALA A 55 15.62 -7.98 -1.82
CA ALA A 55 16.87 -7.55 -1.21
C ALA A 55 17.09 -6.03 -1.42
N GLU A 56 16.85 -5.55 -2.64
CA GLU A 56 16.91 -4.12 -2.95
C GLU A 56 15.87 -3.29 -2.17
N VAL A 57 14.66 -3.83 -1.97
CA VAL A 57 13.66 -3.21 -1.09
C VAL A 57 14.20 -3.06 0.32
N ALA A 58 14.73 -4.14 0.90
CA ALA A 58 15.25 -4.13 2.25
C ALA A 58 16.41 -3.14 2.41
N ASP A 59 17.31 -3.07 1.43
CA ASP A 59 18.42 -2.12 1.42
C ASP A 59 17.94 -0.67 1.33
N ALA A 60 16.96 -0.38 0.47
CA ALA A 60 16.39 0.95 0.34
C ALA A 60 15.69 1.41 1.63
N VAL A 61 14.90 0.53 2.25
CA VAL A 61 14.21 0.81 3.52
C VAL A 61 15.23 1.09 4.63
N LYS A 62 16.29 0.28 4.74
CA LYS A 62 17.36 0.50 5.72
C LYS A 62 18.03 1.85 5.53
N LEU A 63 18.43 2.19 4.29
CA LEU A 63 19.10 3.46 3.98
C LEU A 63 18.24 4.69 4.29
N CYS A 64 16.93 4.60 4.04
CA CYS A 64 15.98 5.66 4.38
C CYS A 64 15.80 5.79 5.90
N ALA A 65 15.64 4.66 6.60
CA ALA A 65 15.48 4.62 8.05
C ALA A 65 16.71 5.18 8.79
N GLU A 66 17.92 4.78 8.39
CA GLU A 66 19.19 5.30 8.93
C GLU A 66 19.30 6.83 8.83
N ARG A 67 18.71 7.40 7.78
CA ARG A 67 18.72 8.85 7.52
C ARG A 67 17.44 9.52 8.00
N GLY A 68 16.54 8.82 8.68
CA GLY A 68 15.24 9.34 9.15
C GLY A 68 14.34 9.87 8.03
N VAL A 69 14.49 9.37 6.81
CA VAL A 69 13.67 9.79 5.67
C VAL A 69 12.43 8.90 5.60
N PRO A 70 11.21 9.47 5.69
CA PRO A 70 9.99 8.69 5.58
C PRO A 70 9.87 8.04 4.20
N ILE A 71 8.96 7.06 4.09
CA ILE A 71 8.69 6.33 2.84
C ILE A 71 7.19 6.27 2.63
N VAL A 72 6.74 6.48 1.40
CA VAL A 72 5.39 6.13 0.96
C VAL A 72 5.48 4.88 0.07
N PRO A 73 4.98 3.71 0.53
CA PRO A 73 4.90 2.53 -0.31
C PRO A 73 3.74 2.67 -1.30
N GLN A 74 4.00 2.41 -2.58
CA GLN A 74 2.97 2.46 -3.61
C GLN A 74 2.97 1.17 -4.44
N GLY A 75 1.80 0.50 -4.46
CA GLY A 75 1.51 -0.65 -5.31
C GLY A 75 0.81 -0.23 -6.62
N GLY A 76 -0.40 -0.75 -6.87
CA GLY A 76 -1.16 -0.48 -8.10
C GLY A 76 -1.77 0.92 -8.22
N ASN A 77 -1.60 1.79 -7.22
CA ASN A 77 -2.13 3.17 -7.21
C ASN A 77 -3.66 3.30 -7.42
N THR A 78 -4.44 2.29 -6.99
CA THR A 78 -5.90 2.23 -7.15
C THR A 78 -6.70 2.63 -5.89
N SER A 79 -6.02 3.09 -4.84
CA SER A 79 -6.67 3.44 -3.57
C SER A 79 -7.78 4.49 -3.75
N MET A 80 -8.90 4.33 -3.04
CA MET A 80 -10.01 5.29 -3.04
C MET A 80 -9.86 6.40 -1.99
N VAL A 81 -8.87 6.29 -1.09
CA VAL A 81 -8.66 7.21 0.05
C VAL A 81 -7.33 7.97 -0.03
N GLY A 82 -6.64 7.89 -1.18
CA GLY A 82 -5.40 8.65 -1.42
C GLY A 82 -4.15 8.12 -0.71
N GLY A 83 -4.21 7.01 0.02
CA GLY A 83 -3.09 6.49 0.82
C GLY A 83 -1.84 6.05 0.02
N ALA A 84 -1.94 5.95 -1.31
CA ALA A 84 -0.82 5.64 -2.20
C ALA A 84 -0.36 6.84 -3.04
N ALA A 85 -1.11 7.96 -3.03
CA ALA A 85 -0.65 9.20 -3.64
C ALA A 85 0.34 9.85 -2.68
N VAL A 86 1.55 10.14 -3.15
CA VAL A 86 2.53 10.89 -2.36
C VAL A 86 1.94 12.29 -2.11
N SER A 87 1.24 12.48 -0.98
CA SER A 87 0.55 13.72 -0.64
C SER A 87 1.39 14.58 0.30
N VAL A 88 1.35 15.89 0.07
CA VAL A 88 2.01 16.92 0.87
C VAL A 88 1.32 17.13 2.22
N VAL A 89 0.11 16.59 2.41
CA VAL A 89 -0.63 16.70 3.68
C VAL A 89 -0.46 15.39 4.45
N GLY A 90 0.56 15.37 5.31
CA GLY A 90 0.87 14.27 6.22
C GLY A 90 2.25 13.63 6.05
N SER A 91 2.98 13.97 4.98
CA SER A 91 4.35 13.51 4.78
C SER A 91 5.20 14.66 4.24
N GLU A 92 6.25 15.04 4.97
CA GLU A 92 7.12 16.21 4.71
C GLU A 92 8.01 16.03 3.45
N GLY A 93 7.41 15.86 2.26
CA GLY A 93 8.16 15.80 1.00
C GLY A 93 8.89 14.47 0.79
N THR A 94 8.13 13.37 0.78
CA THR A 94 8.64 12.03 1.05
C THR A 94 8.94 11.23 -0.21
N LEU A 95 10.07 10.50 -0.19
CA LEU A 95 10.53 9.56 -1.22
C LEU A 95 9.49 8.44 -1.45
N GLY A 96 8.97 8.30 -2.67
CA GLY A 96 8.08 7.21 -3.03
C GLY A 96 8.89 5.93 -3.29
N ILE A 97 8.54 4.80 -2.66
CA ILE A 97 9.14 3.50 -2.99
C ILE A 97 8.11 2.66 -3.74
N ILE A 98 8.44 2.30 -4.97
CA ILE A 98 7.63 1.53 -5.90
C ILE A 98 8.39 0.28 -6.26
N THR A 99 8.20 -0.77 -5.49
CA THR A 99 8.77 -2.05 -5.84
C THR A 99 8.11 -2.56 -7.12
N VAL A 100 8.81 -3.34 -7.95
CA VAL A 100 8.11 -4.17 -8.95
C VAL A 100 6.98 -4.90 -8.24
N ALA A 101 5.80 -4.96 -8.89
CA ALA A 101 4.72 -5.78 -8.40
C ALA A 101 5.20 -7.24 -8.40
N VAL A 102 5.57 -7.76 -7.23
CA VAL A 102 5.80 -9.20 -7.05
C VAL A 102 4.43 -9.86 -7.14
N LEU A 103 4.06 -10.26 -8.35
CA LEU A 103 2.90 -11.10 -8.61
C LEU A 103 3.23 -12.50 -8.09
N LYS A 104 2.80 -12.81 -6.87
CA LYS A 104 2.74 -14.21 -6.43
C LYS A 104 1.64 -14.87 -7.25
N LEU A 105 2.04 -15.72 -8.21
CA LEU A 105 1.10 -16.47 -9.02
C LEU A 105 0.47 -17.55 -8.16
N PHE A 106 -0.86 -17.51 -8.05
CA PHE A 106 -1.66 -18.56 -7.44
C PHE A 106 -2.36 -19.34 -8.55
N PRO A 107 -2.61 -20.66 -8.37
CA PRO A 107 -3.45 -21.41 -9.28
C PRO A 107 -4.79 -20.69 -9.49
N ARG A 108 -5.29 -20.64 -10.73
CA ARG A 108 -6.62 -20.09 -11.01
C ARG A 108 -7.66 -20.84 -10.15
N PRO A 109 -8.44 -20.16 -9.31
CA PRO A 109 -9.47 -20.82 -8.50
C PRO A 109 -10.45 -21.59 -9.40
N ARG A 110 -10.78 -22.82 -9.00
CA ARG A 110 -11.78 -23.65 -9.71
C ARG A 110 -13.20 -23.10 -9.56
N GLY A 111 -13.43 -22.27 -8.54
CA GLY A 111 -14.64 -21.49 -8.30
C GLY A 111 -14.36 -20.39 -7.29
N THR A 112 -15.21 -19.38 -7.26
CA THR A 112 -15.19 -18.30 -6.27
C THR A 112 -16.55 -18.20 -5.60
N ALA A 113 -16.55 -17.92 -4.30
CA ALA A 113 -17.76 -17.68 -3.52
C ALA A 113 -17.50 -16.50 -2.58
N VAL A 114 -18.54 -15.69 -2.36
CA VAL A 114 -18.54 -14.62 -1.35
C VAL A 114 -19.49 -15.05 -0.25
N ALA A 115 -19.04 -14.96 0.99
CA ALA A 115 -19.85 -15.25 2.16
C ALA A 115 -19.81 -14.05 3.11
N LEU A 116 -20.98 -13.67 3.63
CA LEU A 116 -21.08 -12.78 4.77
C LEU A 116 -21.25 -13.63 6.02
N CYS A 117 -20.30 -13.55 6.94
CA CYS A 117 -20.29 -14.39 8.14
C CYS A 117 -20.56 -13.53 9.38
N ALA A 118 -21.70 -13.76 10.03
CA ALA A 118 -21.94 -13.25 11.37
C ALA A 118 -21.03 -13.99 12.36
N VAL A 119 -20.27 -13.25 13.15
CA VAL A 119 -19.43 -13.80 14.23
C VAL A 119 -19.72 -13.09 15.54
N ALA A 120 -19.52 -13.80 16.65
CA ALA A 120 -19.84 -13.27 17.98
C ALA A 120 -18.86 -12.18 18.46
N SER A 121 -17.63 -12.16 17.94
CA SER A 121 -16.59 -11.21 18.35
C SER A 121 -15.48 -11.06 17.29
N PRO A 122 -14.61 -10.04 17.41
CA PRO A 122 -13.42 -9.91 16.56
C PRO A 122 -12.48 -11.11 16.63
N GLU A 123 -12.35 -11.74 17.81
CA GLU A 123 -11.53 -12.94 18.00
C GLU A 123 -12.12 -14.11 17.21
N ALA A 124 -13.45 -14.27 17.20
CA ALA A 124 -14.12 -15.28 16.38
C ALA A 124 -13.94 -15.04 14.87
N ALA A 125 -13.83 -13.77 14.43
CA ALA A 125 -13.45 -13.46 13.05
C ALA A 125 -12.02 -13.93 12.74
N LEU A 126 -11.08 -13.73 13.65
CA LEU A 126 -9.70 -14.18 13.48
C LEU A 126 -9.60 -15.72 13.49
N ASP A 127 -10.33 -16.39 14.36
CA ASP A 127 -10.39 -17.85 14.42
C ASP A 127 -10.98 -18.46 13.13
N LEU A 128 -11.98 -17.80 12.54
CA LEU A 128 -12.51 -18.19 11.23
C LEU A 128 -11.45 -18.02 10.13
N PHE A 129 -10.74 -16.88 10.10
CA PHE A 129 -9.65 -16.63 9.16
C PHE A 129 -8.54 -17.69 9.26
N ASN A 130 -8.10 -18.02 10.48
CA ASN A 130 -7.07 -19.01 10.73
C ASN A 130 -7.49 -20.41 10.25
N ARG A 131 -8.74 -20.81 10.50
CA ARG A 131 -9.28 -22.09 10.01
C ARG A 131 -9.31 -22.16 8.49
N LEU A 132 -9.74 -21.08 7.82
CA LEU A 132 -9.76 -21.00 6.36
C LEU A 132 -8.34 -21.08 5.78
N GLN A 133 -7.38 -20.37 6.36
CA GLN A 133 -5.98 -20.43 5.92
C GLN A 133 -5.31 -21.80 6.17
N GLN A 134 -5.63 -22.46 7.29
CA GLN A 134 -5.11 -23.80 7.58
C GLN A 134 -5.67 -24.86 6.61
N HIS A 135 -6.92 -24.70 6.17
CA HIS A 135 -7.52 -25.59 5.20
C HIS A 135 -6.95 -25.37 3.79
N ASP A 136 -6.84 -24.11 3.36
CA ASP A 136 -6.17 -23.72 2.12
C ASP A 136 -5.72 -22.25 2.18
N ALA A 137 -4.41 -22.04 2.27
CA ALA A 137 -3.82 -20.70 2.34
C ALA A 137 -4.08 -19.84 1.09
N ALA A 138 -4.46 -20.44 -0.04
CA ALA A 138 -4.83 -19.74 -1.27
C ALA A 138 -6.35 -19.52 -1.42
N ALA A 139 -7.18 -20.07 -0.51
CA ALA A 139 -8.64 -19.95 -0.61
C ALA A 139 -9.16 -18.56 -0.24
N ILE A 140 -8.37 -17.76 0.49
CA ILE A 140 -8.77 -16.42 0.93
C ILE A 140 -8.14 -15.38 0.00
N GLN A 141 -8.96 -14.79 -0.87
CA GLN A 141 -8.52 -13.65 -1.69
C GLN A 141 -8.68 -12.31 -0.97
N ALA A 142 -9.74 -12.19 -0.15
CA ALA A 142 -10.03 -11.02 0.67
C ALA A 142 -10.78 -11.45 1.94
N TYR A 143 -10.52 -10.77 3.05
CA TYR A 143 -11.20 -10.99 4.32
C TYR A 143 -11.31 -9.65 5.05
N GLU A 144 -12.53 -9.17 5.23
CA GLU A 144 -12.80 -7.85 5.81
C GLU A 144 -13.70 -8.00 7.04
N TYR A 145 -13.34 -7.29 8.11
CA TYR A 145 -14.14 -7.23 9.33
C TYR A 145 -14.94 -5.93 9.36
N MET A 146 -16.24 -6.05 9.57
CA MET A 146 -17.15 -4.92 9.79
C MET A 146 -17.63 -4.93 11.23
N SER A 147 -17.32 -3.88 11.98
CA SER A 147 -17.78 -3.78 13.37
C SER A 147 -19.28 -3.54 13.44
N ARG A 148 -19.93 -4.04 14.51
CA ARG A 148 -21.35 -3.74 14.79
C ARG A 148 -21.62 -2.23 14.79
N ALA A 149 -20.75 -1.45 15.41
CA ALA A 149 -20.87 0.00 15.47
C ALA A 149 -20.84 0.65 14.07
N GLY A 150 -19.98 0.18 13.16
CA GLY A 150 -19.96 0.66 11.78
C GLY A 150 -21.24 0.30 11.02
N ILE A 151 -21.71 -0.94 11.18
CA ILE A 151 -22.98 -1.41 10.60
C ILE A 151 -24.16 -0.59 11.15
N ASP A 152 -24.19 -0.30 12.45
CA ASP A 152 -25.22 0.53 13.08
C ASP A 152 -25.34 1.92 12.44
N LEU A 153 -24.20 2.55 12.18
CA LEU A 153 -24.18 3.86 11.52
C LEU A 153 -24.74 3.76 10.09
N VAL A 154 -24.35 2.72 9.33
CA VAL A 154 -24.87 2.48 7.98
C VAL A 154 -26.38 2.29 8.02
N LEU A 155 -26.88 1.40 8.86
CA LEU A 155 -28.32 1.12 8.98
C LEU A 155 -29.12 2.34 9.46
N ARG A 156 -28.51 3.20 10.27
CA ARG A 156 -29.15 4.43 10.77
C ARG A 156 -29.25 5.52 9.71
N TYR A 157 -28.17 5.73 8.93
CA TYR A 157 -28.03 6.92 8.10
C TYR A 157 -28.16 6.68 6.60
N ILE A 158 -28.19 5.42 6.13
CA ILE A 158 -28.37 5.09 4.72
C ILE A 158 -29.77 4.49 4.51
N PRO A 159 -30.74 5.25 3.97
CA PRO A 159 -32.09 4.76 3.72
C PRO A 159 -32.11 3.54 2.80
N GLY A 160 -32.86 2.51 3.19
CA GLY A 160 -32.99 1.26 2.43
C GLY A 160 -31.83 0.27 2.61
N ALA A 161 -30.82 0.59 3.42
CA ALA A 161 -29.79 -0.37 3.79
C ALA A 161 -30.37 -1.46 4.72
N ALA A 162 -30.03 -2.72 4.44
CA ALA A 162 -30.39 -3.86 5.26
C ALA A 162 -29.17 -4.76 5.45
N LEU A 163 -29.10 -5.42 6.61
CA LEU A 163 -28.06 -6.39 6.91
C LEU A 163 -28.52 -7.78 6.41
N PRO A 164 -27.81 -8.43 5.47
CA PRO A 164 -28.28 -9.66 4.83
C PRO A 164 -27.82 -10.93 5.59
N ILE A 165 -27.86 -10.89 6.92
CA ILE A 165 -27.55 -12.01 7.85
C ILE A 165 -28.54 -12.03 9.01
#